data_AF-A0A9D8BTH7-F1
#
_entry.id   AF-A0A9D8BTH7-F1
#
_cell.length_a   1.000
_cell.length_b   1.000
_cell.length_c   1.000
_cell.angle_alpha   90.00
_cell.angle_beta   90.00
_cell.angle_gamma   90.00
#
_symmetry.space_group_name_H-M   'P 1'
#
loop_
_entity.id
_entity.type
_entity.pdbx_description
1 polymer ?
#
loop_
_entity_poly.entity_id
_entity_poly.type
_entity_poly.pdbx_seq_one_letter_code
_entity_poly.pdbx_strand_id
1 'polypeptide(L)'
;VMQRLREAEREKIYAEYKERVGQIVTGIIQRFERRDAMVNIGRAEGVLTLNQQPFGSHYRIGERLKVLITEIEKTQRGPIIRLSRTDPELVVKLFEQEVPEVSDGTVKIVAIAREPGVRTKVAVTSTNPDVDPVGACVGMKGSRVQMIVREFENEKIDIVPHSSNAATLITSALNPAKIVSVKCHPETGEADVLVARGNLSLAIGKKGQNARLAARLTGWRINMRGEEEVEAEAAARELRKRYFDDLLRQITELTDEQRQALAKSQYDSVEQLAAADRAAISALIGDNEQLAGQIISDAQDYLEELAEMTAASGDDQAKPGESSDTPAAPAPVQPIEQGGEDQPE
;
A
#
# COMPACT_ATOMS: atom_id res chain seq x y z
N VAL A 1 41.12 12.77 41.68
CA VAL A 1 41.77 12.62 40.36
C VAL A 1 41.04 11.60 39.48
N MET A 2 40.80 10.35 39.94
CA MET A 2 40.11 9.31 39.16
C MET A 2 38.65 9.63 38.75
N GLN A 3 37.94 10.47 39.50
CA GLN A 3 36.58 10.88 39.15
C GLN A 3 36.57 11.88 37.99
N ARG A 4 37.41 12.93 38.05
CA ARG A 4 37.59 13.91 36.97
C ARG A 4 38.07 13.28 35.67
N LEU A 5 38.92 12.24 35.75
CA LEU A 5 39.38 11.50 34.56
C LEU A 5 38.22 10.74 33.89
N ARG A 6 37.36 10.07 34.68
CA ARG A 6 36.16 9.39 34.17
C ARG A 6 35.13 10.36 33.59
N GLU A 7 34.96 11.53 34.19
CA GLU A 7 34.07 12.59 33.66
C GLU A 7 34.58 13.10 32.32
N ALA A 8 35.89 13.38 32.20
CA ALA A 8 36.50 13.80 30.93
C ALA A 8 36.40 12.71 29.84
N GLU A 9 36.56 11.43 30.21
CA GLU A 9 36.41 10.31 29.27
C GLU A 9 34.96 10.18 28.77
N ARG A 10 33.97 10.30 29.68
CA ARG A 10 32.55 10.29 29.33
C ARG A 10 32.17 11.44 28.40
N GLU A 11 32.69 12.63 28.66
CA GLU A 11 32.44 13.81 27.83
C GLU A 11 33.06 13.67 26.44
N LYS A 12 34.27 13.11 26.36
CA LYS A 12 34.92 12.79 25.09
C LYS A 12 34.11 11.77 24.27
N ILE A 13 33.64 10.69 24.90
CA ILE A 13 32.78 9.69 24.26
C ILE A 13 31.49 10.35 23.77
N TYR A 14 30.85 11.17 24.60
CA TYR A 14 29.63 11.87 24.20
C TYR A 14 29.85 12.76 22.97
N ALA A 15 30.92 13.56 22.96
CA ALA A 15 31.24 14.42 21.82
C ALA A 15 31.48 13.60 20.54
N GLU A 16 32.27 12.52 20.63
CA GLU A 16 32.58 11.63 19.51
C GLU A 16 31.32 11.01 18.90
N TYR A 17 30.40 10.48 19.71
CA TYR A 17 29.20 9.81 19.21
C TYR A 17 28.06 10.76 18.85
N LYS A 18 28.04 11.97 19.40
CA LYS A 18 27.06 13.00 19.00
C LYS A 18 27.23 13.38 17.53
N GLU A 19 28.46 13.47 17.04
CA GLU A 19 28.75 13.73 15.62
C GLU A 19 28.44 12.52 14.71
N ARG A 20 28.21 11.34 15.30
CA ARG A 20 27.94 10.08 14.59
C ARG A 20 26.47 9.67 14.63
N VAL A 21 25.59 10.49 15.19
CA VAL A 21 24.14 10.28 15.08
C VAL A 21 23.76 10.28 13.60
N GLY A 22 22.95 9.30 13.18
CA GLY A 22 22.62 9.05 11.77
C GLY A 22 23.64 8.19 11.01
N GLN A 23 24.73 7.76 11.64
CA GLN A 23 25.71 6.87 11.00
C GLN A 23 25.50 5.39 11.37
N ILE A 24 25.91 4.51 10.47
CA ILE A 24 26.01 3.07 10.75
C ILE A 24 27.26 2.80 11.60
N VAL A 25 27.08 2.01 12.65
CA VAL A 25 28.19 1.41 13.38
C VAL A 25 28.03 -0.09 13.44
N THR A 26 29.14 -0.81 13.48
CA THR A 26 29.13 -2.25 13.73
C THR A 26 29.31 -2.51 15.20
N GLY A 27 28.38 -3.26 15.79
CA GLY A 27 28.40 -3.63 17.19
C GLY A 27 28.47 -5.13 17.41
N ILE A 28 28.76 -5.54 18.65
CA ILE A 28 28.70 -6.92 19.11
C ILE A 28 27.76 -6.98 20.31
N ILE A 29 26.76 -7.85 20.27
CA ILE A 29 25.82 -8.03 21.38
C ILE A 29 26.56 -8.66 22.56
N GLN A 30 26.58 -7.98 23.70
CA GLN A 30 27.25 -8.47 24.90
C GLN A 30 26.30 -9.21 25.83
N ARG A 31 25.09 -8.67 26.01
CA ARG A 31 24.08 -9.22 26.92
C ARG A 31 22.70 -8.71 26.53
N PHE A 32 21.68 -9.32 27.15
CA PHE A 32 20.32 -8.84 27.11
C PHE A 32 19.89 -8.38 28.49
N GLU A 33 19.29 -7.19 28.57
CA GLU A 33 18.62 -6.71 29.77
C GLU A 33 17.12 -6.79 29.53
N ARG A 34 16.47 -7.80 30.14
CA ARG A 34 15.09 -8.21 29.81
C ARG A 34 14.94 -8.62 28.35
N ARG A 35 14.62 -7.66 27.47
CA ARG A 35 14.44 -7.85 26.02
C ARG A 35 15.27 -6.86 25.18
N ASP A 36 15.97 -5.94 25.83
CA ASP A 36 16.82 -4.96 25.15
C ASP A 36 18.22 -5.55 25.00
N ALA A 37 18.79 -5.42 23.80
CA ALA A 37 20.14 -5.88 23.53
C ALA A 37 21.15 -4.79 23.88
N MET A 38 22.11 -5.12 24.74
CA MET A 38 23.24 -4.25 25.05
C MET A 38 24.36 -4.56 24.06
N VAL A 39 24.72 -3.58 23.25
CA VAL A 39 25.60 -3.73 22.09
C VAL A 39 26.87 -2.95 22.34
N ASN A 40 28.01 -3.64 22.34
CA ASN A 40 29.31 -2.96 22.35
C ASN A 40 29.62 -2.43 20.95
N ILE A 41 29.82 -1.12 20.85
CA ILE A 41 30.14 -0.42 19.60
C ILE A 41 31.56 0.17 19.61
N GLY A 42 32.43 -0.38 20.46
CA GLY A 42 33.86 -0.05 20.58
C GLY A 42 34.18 0.57 21.93
N ARG A 43 34.11 1.90 22.00
CA ARG A 43 34.42 2.68 23.22
C ARG A 43 33.21 2.94 24.13
N ALA A 44 32.03 2.56 23.68
CA ALA A 44 30.78 2.80 24.38
C ALA A 44 29.84 1.61 24.22
N GLU A 45 28.83 1.57 25.08
CA GLU A 45 27.73 0.63 25.02
C GLU A 45 26.51 1.34 24.44
N GLY A 46 25.90 0.73 23.42
CA GLY A 46 24.63 1.15 22.86
C GLY A 46 23.50 0.23 23.28
N VAL A 47 22.29 0.76 23.34
CA VAL A 47 21.07 0.02 23.65
C VAL A 47 20.22 -0.11 22.39
N LEU A 48 19.92 -1.36 22.01
CA LEU A 48 18.97 -1.69 20.97
C LEU A 48 17.69 -2.22 21.64
N THR A 49 16.74 -1.32 21.85
CA THR A 49 15.47 -1.62 22.53
C THR A 49 14.59 -2.54 21.70
N LEU A 50 13.68 -3.28 22.33
CA LEU A 50 12.81 -4.24 21.64
C LEU A 50 12.03 -3.64 20.44
N ASN A 51 11.51 -2.42 20.57
CA ASN A 51 10.80 -1.72 19.48
C ASN A 51 11.71 -1.26 18.33
N GLN A 52 13.02 -1.25 18.56
CA GLN A 52 14.04 -0.92 17.57
C GLN A 52 14.69 -2.18 16.96
N GLN A 53 14.23 -3.37 17.37
CA GLN A 53 14.57 -4.66 16.77
C GLN A 53 13.52 -5.02 15.70
N PRO A 54 13.91 -5.51 14.52
CA PRO A 54 12.98 -5.97 13.49
C PRO A 54 12.04 -7.06 14.00
N PHE A 55 10.81 -7.11 13.49
CA PHE A 55 9.86 -8.13 13.93
C PHE A 55 10.37 -9.53 13.58
N GLY A 56 10.37 -10.44 14.57
CA GLY A 56 10.83 -11.81 14.38
C GLY A 56 12.35 -11.98 14.36
N SER A 57 13.13 -10.94 14.68
CA SER A 57 14.59 -11.06 14.78
C SER A 57 15.02 -11.93 15.96
N HIS A 58 16.07 -12.74 15.76
CA HIS A 58 16.58 -13.66 16.80
C HIS A 58 18.07 -13.42 17.06
N TYR A 59 18.35 -12.38 17.84
CA TYR A 59 19.70 -12.00 18.21
C TYR A 59 20.33 -12.93 19.25
N ARG A 60 21.64 -13.18 19.12
CA ARG A 60 22.43 -13.97 20.09
C ARG A 60 23.57 -13.15 20.69
N ILE A 61 23.97 -13.52 21.91
CA ILE A 61 25.18 -12.96 22.53
C ILE A 61 26.41 -13.34 21.67
N GLY A 62 27.29 -12.36 21.45
CA GLY A 62 28.46 -12.49 20.58
C GLY A 62 28.17 -12.23 19.10
N GLU A 63 26.91 -12.06 18.72
CA GLU A 63 26.54 -11.74 17.35
C GLU A 63 27.00 -10.34 16.95
N ARG A 64 27.55 -10.23 15.75
CA ARG A 64 27.99 -8.97 15.15
C ARG A 64 26.91 -8.47 14.21
N LEU A 65 26.52 -7.21 14.36
CA LEU A 65 25.45 -6.61 13.57
C LEU A 65 25.73 -5.13 13.27
N LYS A 66 25.23 -4.64 12.13
CA LYS A 66 25.23 -3.21 11.82
C LYS A 66 23.98 -2.56 12.41
N VAL A 67 24.14 -1.40 13.02
CA VAL A 67 23.06 -0.64 13.67
C VAL A 67 23.20 0.84 13.32
N LEU A 68 22.07 1.53 13.25
CA LEU A 68 22.04 2.99 13.13
C LEU A 68 22.12 3.61 14.53
N ILE A 69 22.93 4.65 14.71
CA ILE A 69 22.85 5.49 15.92
C ILE A 69 21.72 6.49 15.74
N THR A 70 20.67 6.39 16.55
CA THR A 70 19.51 7.30 16.45
C THR A 70 19.61 8.48 17.40
N GLU A 71 20.15 8.26 18.60
CA GLU A 71 20.21 9.29 19.64
C GLU A 71 21.35 9.00 20.62
N ILE A 72 21.83 10.05 21.29
CA ILE A 72 22.71 9.94 22.44
C ILE A 72 22.19 10.75 23.62
N GLU A 73 22.03 10.09 24.77
CA GLU A 73 21.51 10.68 25.99
C GLU A 73 22.63 10.78 27.04
N LYS A 74 22.80 11.97 27.65
CA LYS A 74 23.71 12.13 28.80
C LYS A 74 23.02 11.65 30.06
N THR A 75 23.55 10.61 30.70
CA THR A 75 23.07 10.18 32.03
C THR A 75 24.15 10.33 33.10
N GLN A 76 23.76 10.28 34.38
CA GLN A 76 24.70 10.31 35.51
C GLN A 76 25.70 9.14 35.48
N ARG A 77 25.34 8.03 34.81
CA ARG A 77 26.17 6.82 34.69
C ARG A 77 27.09 6.85 33.45
N GLY A 78 26.91 7.81 32.55
CA GLY A 78 27.64 7.92 31.28
C GLY A 78 26.69 8.16 30.10
N PRO A 79 27.22 8.43 28.89
CA PRO A 79 26.39 8.53 27.70
C PRO A 79 25.75 7.17 27.37
N ILE A 80 24.44 7.17 27.11
CA ILE A 80 23.71 6.01 26.56
C ILE A 80 23.45 6.30 25.09
N ILE A 81 23.84 5.37 24.22
CA ILE A 81 23.69 5.51 22.77
C ILE A 81 22.51 4.65 22.34
N ARG A 82 21.44 5.27 21.82
CA ARG A 82 20.28 4.54 21.30
C ARG A 82 20.57 4.08 19.89
N LEU A 83 20.24 2.82 19.64
CA LEU A 83 20.49 2.14 18.38
C LEU A 83 19.18 1.75 17.73
N SER A 84 19.17 1.68 16.39
CA SER A 84 18.04 1.16 15.63
C SER A 84 18.45 0.20 14.52
N ARG A 85 17.61 -0.81 14.31
CA ARG A 85 17.57 -1.64 13.10
C ARG A 85 16.24 -1.56 12.34
N THR A 86 15.25 -0.86 12.89
CA THR A 86 13.93 -0.64 12.29
C THR A 86 13.85 0.66 11.49
N ASP A 87 14.76 1.60 11.72
CA ASP A 87 14.81 2.90 11.03
C ASP A 87 15.07 2.72 9.52
N PRO A 88 14.26 3.34 8.63
CA PRO A 88 14.52 3.35 7.19
C PRO A 88 15.89 3.91 6.78
N GLU A 89 16.47 4.83 7.56
CA GLU A 89 17.78 5.44 7.27
C GLU A 89 18.90 4.39 7.27
N LEU A 90 18.76 3.31 8.05
CA LEU A 90 19.69 2.18 8.01
C LEU A 90 19.72 1.54 6.61
N VAL A 91 18.59 1.47 5.92
CA VAL A 91 18.51 0.95 4.55
C VAL A 91 19.29 1.86 3.60
N VAL A 92 19.05 3.18 3.67
CA VAL A 92 19.77 4.19 2.86
C VAL A 92 21.28 4.04 3.03
N LYS A 93 21.73 4.04 4.28
CA LYS A 93 23.17 3.96 4.61
C LYS A 93 23.81 2.63 4.20
N LEU A 94 23.06 1.53 4.20
CA LEU A 94 23.57 0.25 3.69
C LEU A 94 23.68 0.26 2.16
N PHE A 95 22.74 0.88 1.46
CA PHE A 95 22.85 1.09 0.01
C PHE A 95 24.04 2.01 -0.33
N GLU A 96 24.25 3.10 0.41
CA GLU A 96 25.43 3.98 0.23
C GLU A 96 26.76 3.23 0.42
N GLN A 97 26.81 2.23 1.31
CA GLN A 97 28.01 1.41 1.53
C GLN A 97 28.22 0.33 0.45
N GLU A 98 27.14 -0.27 -0.05
CA GLU A 98 27.20 -1.43 -0.95
C GLU A 98 27.18 -1.04 -2.44
N VAL A 99 26.61 0.12 -2.79
CA VAL A 99 26.38 0.55 -4.17
C VAL A 99 27.18 1.85 -4.45
N PRO A 100 28.30 1.79 -5.19
CA PRO A 100 29.12 2.95 -5.52
C PRO A 100 28.33 4.10 -6.14
N GLU A 101 27.39 3.78 -7.03
CA GLU A 101 26.54 4.75 -7.73
C GLU A 101 25.59 5.48 -6.77
N VAL A 102 25.24 4.88 -5.61
CA VAL A 102 24.49 5.57 -4.55
C VAL A 102 25.42 6.44 -3.73
N SER A 103 26.64 5.96 -3.47
CA SER A 103 27.68 6.67 -2.72
C SER A 103 28.12 7.98 -3.39
N ASP A 104 28.29 7.96 -4.72
CA ASP A 104 28.70 9.13 -5.51
C ASP A 104 27.53 10.03 -5.93
N GLY A 105 26.29 9.62 -5.63
CA GLY A 105 25.07 10.39 -5.89
C GLY A 105 24.52 10.27 -7.32
N THR A 106 25.11 9.43 -8.17
CA THR A 106 24.59 9.13 -9.52
C THR A 106 23.21 8.49 -9.45
N VAL A 107 23.00 7.58 -8.50
CA VAL A 107 21.72 6.95 -8.18
C VAL A 107 21.24 7.49 -6.83
N LYS A 108 20.01 7.98 -6.79
CA LYS A 108 19.38 8.53 -5.59
C LYS A 108 18.22 7.67 -5.15
N ILE A 109 18.17 7.39 -3.85
CA ILE A 109 16.99 6.80 -3.20
C ILE A 109 16.01 7.94 -2.93
N VAL A 110 14.84 7.89 -3.58
CA VAL A 110 13.84 8.97 -3.51
C VAL A 110 12.83 8.72 -2.41
N ALA A 111 12.42 7.46 -2.22
CA ALA A 111 11.44 7.08 -1.21
C ALA A 111 11.69 5.66 -0.71
N ILE A 112 11.33 5.43 0.56
CA ILE A 112 11.37 4.11 1.19
C ILE A 112 10.05 3.87 1.92
N ALA A 113 9.44 2.71 1.66
CA ALA A 113 8.35 2.18 2.46
C ALA A 113 8.78 0.86 3.10
N ARG A 114 8.84 0.84 4.43
CA ARG A 114 9.44 -0.27 5.20
C ARG A 114 8.49 -0.86 6.22
N GLU A 115 8.42 -2.18 6.24
CA GLU A 115 7.89 -3.02 7.32
C GLU A 115 9.05 -3.88 7.86
N PRO A 116 9.74 -3.43 8.94
CA PRO A 116 10.98 -4.03 9.40
C PRO A 116 10.89 -5.53 9.71
N GLY A 117 11.85 -6.29 9.19
CA GLY A 117 11.92 -7.75 9.34
C GLY A 117 11.04 -8.52 8.36
N VAL A 118 10.26 -7.84 7.52
CA VAL A 118 9.35 -8.50 6.56
C VAL A 118 9.62 -8.05 5.13
N ARG A 119 9.39 -6.77 4.82
CA ARG A 119 9.50 -6.26 3.45
C ARG A 119 9.73 -4.75 3.40
N THR A 120 10.58 -4.33 2.48
CA THR A 120 10.86 -2.94 2.15
C THR A 120 10.77 -2.70 0.66
N LYS A 121 10.13 -1.60 0.27
CA LYS A 121 10.17 -1.07 -1.10
C LYS A 121 11.04 0.18 -1.13
N VAL A 122 11.92 0.25 -2.12
CA VAL A 122 12.85 1.38 -2.33
C VAL A 122 12.64 1.92 -3.74
N ALA A 123 12.30 3.20 -3.86
CA ALA A 123 12.18 3.89 -5.13
C ALA A 123 13.49 4.61 -5.45
N VAL A 124 14.09 4.31 -6.61
CA VAL A 124 15.39 4.85 -7.01
C VAL A 124 15.32 5.57 -8.35
N THR A 125 16.11 6.64 -8.50
CA THR A 125 16.27 7.39 -9.75
C THR A 125 17.75 7.58 -10.06
N SER A 126 18.09 7.85 -11.32
CA SER A 126 19.46 8.16 -11.73
C SER A 126 19.53 9.60 -12.25
N THR A 127 20.59 10.32 -11.89
CA THR A 127 20.92 11.61 -12.50
C THR A 127 21.66 11.46 -13.83
N ASN A 128 22.15 10.25 -14.13
CA ASN A 128 22.80 9.92 -15.40
C ASN A 128 21.88 9.02 -16.24
N PRO A 129 21.43 9.45 -17.44
CA PRO A 129 20.55 8.65 -18.29
C PRO A 129 21.17 7.34 -18.78
N ASP A 130 22.51 7.23 -18.79
CA ASP A 130 23.22 6.02 -19.21
C ASP A 130 23.32 4.97 -18.09
N VAL A 131 22.84 5.29 -16.88
CA VAL A 131 22.89 4.42 -15.70
C VAL A 131 21.47 4.00 -15.32
N ASP A 132 21.20 2.69 -15.41
CA ASP A 132 19.97 2.10 -14.87
C ASP A 132 20.03 2.07 -13.32
N PRO A 133 19.20 2.85 -12.61
CA PRO A 133 19.26 2.92 -11.16
C PRO A 133 18.85 1.59 -10.49
N VAL A 134 17.94 0.82 -11.10
CA VAL A 134 17.51 -0.46 -10.53
C VAL A 134 18.60 -1.49 -10.70
N GLY A 135 19.15 -1.64 -11.91
CA GLY A 135 20.28 -2.51 -12.20
C GLY A 135 21.51 -2.19 -11.36
N ALA A 136 21.79 -0.91 -11.13
CA ALA A 136 22.83 -0.46 -10.21
C ALA A 136 22.58 -1.01 -8.80
N CYS A 137 21.42 -0.77 -8.20
CA CYS A 137 21.19 -1.24 -6.84
C CYS A 137 21.08 -2.78 -6.70
N VAL A 138 20.60 -3.48 -7.73
CA VAL A 138 20.45 -4.94 -7.72
C VAL A 138 21.81 -5.64 -7.91
N GLY A 139 22.63 -5.17 -8.85
CA GLY A 139 23.89 -5.82 -9.23
C GLY A 139 23.70 -7.13 -10.01
N MET A 140 24.81 -7.77 -10.39
CA MET A 140 24.76 -9.02 -11.17
C MET A 140 23.97 -10.11 -10.42
N LYS A 141 22.87 -10.58 -11.01
CA LYS A 141 21.97 -11.59 -10.42
C LYS A 141 21.49 -11.22 -9.00
N GLY A 142 21.39 -9.92 -8.69
CA GLY A 142 20.96 -9.47 -7.36
C GLY A 142 22.03 -9.51 -6.28
N SER A 143 23.32 -9.69 -6.62
CA SER A 143 24.38 -9.88 -5.63
C SER A 143 24.43 -8.76 -4.59
N ARG A 144 24.30 -7.49 -5.01
CA ARG A 144 24.40 -6.32 -4.13
C ARG A 144 23.20 -6.23 -3.18
N VAL A 145 21.99 -6.26 -3.73
CA VAL A 145 20.77 -6.23 -2.90
C VAL A 145 20.71 -7.43 -1.93
N GLN A 146 21.21 -8.60 -2.32
CA GLN A 146 21.26 -9.78 -1.44
C GLN A 146 22.21 -9.59 -0.25
N MET A 147 23.31 -8.83 -0.40
CA MET A 147 24.19 -8.50 0.74
C MET A 147 23.46 -7.62 1.76
N ILE A 148 22.65 -6.68 1.29
CA ILE A 148 21.82 -5.81 2.16
C ILE A 148 20.70 -6.63 2.81
N VAL A 149 20.01 -7.50 2.05
CA VAL A 149 18.95 -8.39 2.58
C VAL A 149 19.47 -9.28 3.72
N ARG A 150 20.70 -9.78 3.60
CA ARG A 150 21.35 -10.59 4.65
C ARG A 150 21.59 -9.78 5.93
N GLU A 151 21.90 -8.50 5.80
CA GLU A 151 22.04 -7.62 6.97
C GLU A 151 20.71 -7.44 7.71
N PHE A 152 19.56 -7.66 7.08
CA PHE A 152 18.22 -7.55 7.69
C PHE A 152 17.53 -8.90 7.96
N GLU A 153 18.30 -9.98 8.22
CA GLU A 153 17.74 -11.31 8.57
C GLU A 153 16.73 -11.84 7.53
N ASN A 154 16.95 -11.54 6.25
CA ASN A 154 16.11 -11.90 5.11
C ASN A 154 14.81 -11.10 4.95
N GLU A 155 14.73 -9.88 5.49
CA GLU A 155 13.75 -8.87 5.06
C GLU A 155 13.78 -8.73 3.53
N LYS A 156 12.63 -8.89 2.85
CA LYS A 156 12.57 -8.80 1.38
C LYS A 156 12.71 -7.35 0.94
N ILE A 157 13.63 -7.05 0.04
CA ILE A 157 13.81 -5.69 -0.51
C ILE A 157 13.41 -5.69 -1.98
N ASP A 158 12.36 -4.95 -2.32
CA ASP A 158 11.99 -4.64 -3.70
C ASP A 158 12.57 -3.27 -4.09
N ILE A 159 13.27 -3.21 -5.21
CA ILE A 159 13.81 -1.96 -5.76
C ILE A 159 13.01 -1.64 -7.02
N VAL A 160 12.47 -0.43 -7.08
CA VAL A 160 11.59 0.01 -8.18
C VAL A 160 12.08 1.33 -8.75
N PRO A 161 11.93 1.57 -10.06
CA PRO A 161 12.26 2.87 -10.63
C PRO A 161 11.29 3.92 -10.11
N HIS A 162 11.83 5.06 -9.69
CA HIS A 162 11.04 6.24 -9.38
C HIS A 162 10.64 6.96 -10.67
N SER A 163 9.43 7.53 -10.68
CA SER A 163 8.97 8.44 -11.74
C SER A 163 8.24 9.62 -11.12
N SER A 164 8.41 10.82 -11.70
CA SER A 164 7.60 11.99 -11.35
C SER A 164 6.14 11.85 -11.80
N ASN A 165 5.87 10.98 -12.77
CA ASN A 165 4.51 10.63 -13.15
C ASN A 165 3.92 9.63 -12.14
N ALA A 166 2.85 10.04 -11.45
CA ALA A 166 2.21 9.25 -10.40
C ALA A 166 1.73 7.87 -10.90
N ALA A 167 1.11 7.81 -12.08
CA ALA A 167 0.61 6.54 -12.63
C ALA A 167 1.77 5.55 -12.88
N THR A 168 2.89 6.03 -13.43
CA THR A 168 4.10 5.23 -13.63
C THR A 168 4.72 4.78 -12.31
N LEU A 169 4.79 5.66 -11.31
CA LEU A 169 5.33 5.33 -9.99
C LEU A 169 4.46 4.28 -9.28
N ILE A 170 3.13 4.43 -9.30
CA ILE A 170 2.19 3.47 -8.71
C ILE A 170 2.32 2.10 -9.40
N THR A 171 2.40 2.08 -10.73
CA THR A 171 2.60 0.85 -11.50
C THR A 171 3.89 0.15 -11.06
N SER A 172 4.98 0.90 -10.95
CA SER A 172 6.29 0.40 -10.52
C SER A 172 6.26 -0.11 -9.08
N ALA A 173 5.56 0.59 -8.18
CA ALA A 173 5.44 0.25 -6.77
C ALA A 173 4.63 -1.04 -6.52
N LEU A 174 3.65 -1.33 -7.37
CA LEU A 174 2.82 -2.54 -7.30
C LEU A 174 3.49 -3.80 -7.84
N ASN A 175 4.69 -3.68 -8.43
CA ASN A 175 5.50 -4.83 -8.85
C ASN A 175 5.60 -5.88 -7.73
N PRO A 176 5.43 -7.18 -8.07
CA PRO A 176 5.46 -7.77 -9.42
C PRO A 176 4.08 -7.94 -10.10
N ALA A 177 3.00 -7.32 -9.58
CA ALA A 177 1.68 -7.46 -10.18
C ALA A 177 1.57 -6.74 -11.52
N LYS A 178 0.89 -7.38 -12.50
CA LYS A 178 0.62 -6.75 -13.80
C LYS A 178 -0.56 -5.80 -13.71
N ILE A 179 -0.32 -4.53 -14.04
CA ILE A 179 -1.30 -3.45 -14.02
C ILE A 179 -1.72 -3.12 -15.45
N VAL A 180 -3.02 -2.93 -15.66
CA VAL A 180 -3.63 -2.60 -16.97
C VAL A 180 -3.72 -1.09 -17.13
N SER A 181 -4.24 -0.41 -16.12
CA SER A 181 -4.36 1.05 -16.12
C SER A 181 -4.32 1.61 -14.70
N VAL A 182 -3.88 2.86 -14.60
CA VAL A 182 -3.89 3.65 -13.37
C VAL A 182 -4.50 5.00 -13.69
N LYS A 183 -5.58 5.35 -12.99
CA LYS A 183 -6.22 6.67 -13.06
C LYS A 183 -6.01 7.39 -11.74
N CYS A 184 -5.18 8.43 -11.76
CA CYS A 184 -4.92 9.25 -10.59
C CYS A 184 -5.93 10.39 -10.49
N HIS A 185 -6.36 10.71 -9.27
CA HIS A 185 -7.24 11.82 -8.91
C HIS A 185 -6.48 12.77 -7.96
N PRO A 186 -5.75 13.76 -8.49
CA PRO A 186 -4.88 14.62 -7.68
C PRO A 186 -5.60 15.38 -6.57
N GLU A 187 -6.86 15.77 -6.81
CA GLU A 187 -7.68 16.51 -5.85
C GLU A 187 -7.97 15.73 -4.56
N THR A 188 -8.08 14.39 -4.66
CA THR A 188 -8.38 13.52 -3.51
C THR A 188 -7.15 12.75 -3.01
N GLY A 189 -6.06 12.73 -3.78
CA GLY A 189 -4.88 11.90 -3.49
C GLY A 189 -5.13 10.40 -3.68
N GLU A 190 -6.11 10.03 -4.51
CA GLU A 190 -6.53 8.65 -4.75
C GLU A 190 -6.18 8.20 -6.16
N ALA A 191 -5.94 6.91 -6.34
CA ALA A 191 -5.67 6.30 -7.63
C ALA A 191 -6.47 5.01 -7.80
N ASP A 192 -7.24 4.94 -8.87
CA ASP A 192 -7.95 3.73 -9.28
C ASP A 192 -7.07 2.92 -10.21
N VAL A 193 -6.85 1.67 -9.84
CA VAL A 193 -5.92 0.76 -10.50
C VAL A 193 -6.69 -0.46 -10.99
N LEU A 194 -6.65 -0.67 -12.32
CA LEU A 194 -7.15 -1.88 -12.93
C LEU A 194 -6.02 -2.90 -13.01
N VAL A 195 -6.21 -4.05 -12.37
CA VAL A 195 -5.22 -5.12 -12.27
C VAL A 195 -5.56 -6.21 -13.27
N ALA A 196 -4.54 -6.73 -13.96
CA ALA A 196 -4.73 -7.77 -14.96
C ALA A 196 -5.34 -9.04 -14.37
N ARG A 197 -6.02 -9.83 -15.19
CA ARG A 197 -6.59 -11.13 -14.77
C ARG A 197 -5.59 -11.98 -13.97
N GLY A 198 -6.06 -12.60 -12.88
CA GLY A 198 -5.23 -13.41 -11.98
C GLY A 198 -4.15 -12.67 -11.16
N ASN A 199 -3.99 -11.35 -11.32
CA ASN A 199 -2.94 -10.59 -10.61
C ASN A 199 -3.45 -9.80 -9.39
N LEU A 200 -4.76 -9.71 -9.16
CA LEU A 200 -5.34 -8.92 -8.06
C LEU A 200 -4.81 -9.34 -6.68
N SER A 201 -4.75 -10.65 -6.42
CA SER A 201 -4.20 -11.19 -5.17
C SER A 201 -2.71 -10.84 -4.98
N LEU A 202 -1.94 -10.82 -6.07
CA LEU A 202 -0.52 -10.43 -6.04
C LEU A 202 -0.36 -8.92 -5.79
N ALA A 203 -1.21 -8.09 -6.39
CA ALA A 203 -1.22 -6.64 -6.21
C ALA A 203 -1.54 -6.26 -4.76
N ILE A 204 -2.55 -6.90 -4.17
CA ILE A 204 -2.90 -6.74 -2.74
C ILE A 204 -1.77 -7.29 -1.86
N GLY A 205 -1.31 -8.50 -2.15
CA GLY A 205 -0.31 -9.22 -1.37
C GLY A 205 -0.85 -9.80 -0.07
N LYS A 206 -0.04 -10.62 0.61
CA LYS A 206 -0.42 -11.25 1.88
C LYS A 206 -0.79 -10.19 2.92
N LYS A 207 -2.02 -10.25 3.46
CA LYS A 207 -2.57 -9.26 4.41
C LYS A 207 -2.51 -7.80 3.91
N GLY A 208 -2.62 -7.59 2.60
CA GLY A 208 -2.57 -6.25 1.98
C GLY A 208 -1.19 -5.59 2.01
N GLN A 209 -0.11 -6.35 2.31
CA GLN A 209 1.21 -5.77 2.50
C GLN A 209 1.74 -5.07 1.24
N ASN A 210 1.55 -5.66 0.06
CA ASN A 210 2.10 -5.06 -1.16
C ASN A 210 1.43 -3.73 -1.48
N ALA A 211 0.09 -3.70 -1.39
CA ALA A 211 -0.71 -2.49 -1.54
C ALA A 211 -0.35 -1.41 -0.52
N ARG A 212 -0.21 -1.78 0.77
CA ARG A 212 0.14 -0.83 1.83
C ARG A 212 1.52 -0.24 1.67
N LEU A 213 2.51 -1.05 1.28
CA LEU A 213 3.86 -0.57 0.99
C LEU A 213 3.88 0.31 -0.27
N ALA A 214 3.14 -0.03 -1.32
CA ALA A 214 3.02 0.81 -2.52
C ALA A 214 2.34 2.15 -2.22
N ALA A 215 1.26 2.15 -1.43
CA ALA A 215 0.58 3.37 -0.99
C ALA A 215 1.52 4.26 -0.17
N ARG A 216 2.27 3.70 0.79
CA ARG A 216 3.28 4.45 1.57
C ARG A 216 4.43 4.97 0.73
N LEU A 217 4.90 4.20 -0.26
CA LEU A 217 6.02 4.58 -1.12
C LEU A 217 5.65 5.72 -2.07
N THR A 218 4.42 5.69 -2.59
CA THR A 218 3.93 6.67 -3.57
C THR A 218 3.27 7.88 -2.92
N GLY A 219 2.75 7.75 -1.70
CA GLY A 219 1.94 8.76 -1.04
C GLY A 219 0.47 8.79 -1.50
N TRP A 220 0.04 7.84 -2.34
CA TRP A 220 -1.33 7.77 -2.86
C TRP A 220 -2.18 6.71 -2.14
N ARG A 221 -3.48 6.96 -2.01
CA ARG A 221 -4.44 5.88 -1.71
C ARG A 221 -4.69 5.10 -2.99
N ILE A 222 -4.57 3.77 -2.93
CA ILE A 222 -4.64 2.92 -4.10
C ILE A 222 -5.88 2.02 -4.00
N ASN A 223 -6.87 2.30 -4.83
CA ASN A 223 -8.06 1.47 -5.00
C ASN A 223 -7.81 0.50 -6.15
N MET A 224 -7.97 -0.81 -5.92
CA MET A 224 -7.67 -1.82 -6.95
C MET A 224 -8.91 -2.62 -7.30
N ARG A 225 -9.10 -2.87 -8.60
CA ARG A 225 -10.13 -3.75 -9.13
C ARG A 225 -9.52 -4.71 -10.14
N GLY A 226 -10.02 -5.94 -10.22
CA GLY A 226 -9.57 -6.91 -11.22
C GLY A 226 -10.30 -6.74 -12.55
N GLU A 227 -9.65 -7.03 -13.67
CA GLU A 227 -10.32 -7.11 -14.98
C GLU A 227 -11.53 -8.05 -14.95
N GLU A 228 -11.40 -9.22 -14.32
CA GLU A 228 -12.47 -10.23 -14.26
C GLU A 228 -13.71 -9.72 -13.52
N GLU A 229 -13.49 -8.92 -12.48
CA GLU A 229 -14.57 -8.28 -11.72
C GLU A 229 -15.30 -7.23 -12.58
N VAL A 230 -14.54 -6.38 -13.27
CA VAL A 230 -15.09 -5.34 -14.15
C VAL A 230 -15.84 -5.94 -15.34
N GLU A 231 -15.32 -7.00 -15.94
CA GLU A 231 -15.97 -7.71 -17.03
C GLU A 231 -17.22 -8.45 -16.57
N ALA A 232 -17.18 -9.10 -15.40
CA ALA A 232 -18.35 -9.77 -14.84
C ALA A 232 -19.46 -8.76 -14.53
N GLU A 233 -19.14 -7.60 -13.97
CA GLU A 233 -20.11 -6.52 -13.76
C GLU A 233 -20.67 -5.97 -15.07
N ALA A 234 -19.84 -5.81 -16.10
CA ALA A 234 -20.29 -5.37 -17.41
C ALA A 234 -21.22 -6.40 -18.06
N ALA A 235 -20.88 -7.69 -17.97
CA ALA A 235 -21.71 -8.78 -18.47
C ALA A 235 -23.04 -8.88 -17.71
N ALA A 236 -23.01 -8.76 -16.39
CA ALA A 236 -24.21 -8.75 -15.55
C ALA A 236 -25.11 -7.54 -15.86
N ARG A 237 -24.53 -6.35 -16.08
CA ARG A 237 -25.27 -5.15 -16.48
C ARG A 237 -25.95 -5.34 -17.85
N GLU A 238 -25.23 -5.87 -18.82
CA GLU A 238 -25.78 -6.18 -20.15
C GLU A 238 -26.90 -7.22 -20.08
N LEU A 239 -26.74 -8.26 -19.25
CA LEU A 239 -27.78 -9.27 -19.04
C LEU A 239 -29.03 -8.68 -18.38
N ARG A 240 -28.87 -7.88 -17.33
CA ARG A 240 -29.98 -7.16 -16.67
C ARG A 240 -30.73 -6.28 -17.64
N LYS A 241 -30.01 -5.56 -18.51
CA LYS A 241 -30.63 -4.73 -19.54
C LYS A 241 -31.44 -5.56 -20.53
N ARG A 242 -30.96 -6.74 -20.94
CA ARG A 242 -31.71 -7.63 -21.84
C ARG A 242 -32.99 -8.14 -21.20
N TYR A 243 -32.93 -8.56 -19.93
CA TYR A 243 -34.12 -8.95 -19.18
C TYR A 243 -35.12 -7.82 -19.04
N PHE A 244 -34.63 -6.61 -18.79
CA PHE A 244 -35.46 -5.42 -18.75
C PHE A 244 -36.14 -5.13 -20.10
N ASP A 245 -35.38 -5.15 -21.20
CA ASP A 245 -35.92 -4.95 -22.55
C ASP A 245 -36.92 -6.06 -22.95
N ASP A 246 -36.68 -7.29 -22.51
CA ASP A 246 -37.57 -8.43 -22.75
C ASP A 246 -38.88 -8.32 -21.97
N LEU A 247 -38.83 -8.02 -20.67
CA LEU A 247 -40.00 -7.73 -19.84
C LEU A 247 -40.86 -6.63 -20.50
N LEU A 248 -40.26 -5.49 -20.84
CA LEU A 248 -41.00 -4.38 -21.45
C LEU A 248 -41.65 -4.78 -22.78
N ARG A 249 -41.09 -5.76 -23.50
CA ARG A 249 -41.69 -6.30 -24.73
C ARG A 249 -42.90 -7.19 -24.46
N GLN A 250 -42.85 -7.99 -23.40
CA GLN A 250 -43.91 -8.94 -23.04
C GLN A 250 -45.19 -8.23 -22.54
N ILE A 251 -45.06 -7.05 -21.93
CA ILE A 251 -46.19 -6.23 -21.49
C ILE A 251 -46.87 -5.59 -22.70
N THR A 252 -47.92 -6.22 -23.22
CA THR A 252 -48.61 -5.80 -24.46
C THR A 252 -49.36 -4.48 -24.35
N GLU A 253 -49.69 -4.09 -23.12
CA GLU A 253 -50.47 -2.92 -22.73
C GLU A 253 -49.62 -1.63 -22.77
N LEU A 254 -48.30 -1.76 -22.86
CA LEU A 254 -47.39 -0.63 -23.04
C LEU A 254 -47.34 -0.20 -24.51
N THR A 255 -47.64 1.06 -24.77
CA THR A 255 -47.38 1.72 -26.06
C THR A 255 -45.87 1.89 -26.29
N ASP A 256 -45.45 2.01 -27.55
CA ASP A 256 -44.03 2.24 -27.89
C ASP A 256 -43.45 3.51 -27.21
N GLU A 257 -44.27 4.54 -27.05
CA GLU A 257 -43.89 5.79 -26.35
C GLU A 257 -43.64 5.53 -24.86
N GLN A 258 -44.52 4.77 -24.20
CA GLN A 258 -44.35 4.40 -22.79
C GLN A 258 -43.15 3.46 -22.57
N ARG A 259 -42.92 2.50 -23.48
CA ARG A 259 -41.72 1.63 -23.43
C ARG A 259 -40.44 2.45 -23.54
N GLN A 260 -40.39 3.41 -24.46
CA GLN A 260 -39.24 4.31 -24.59
C GLN A 260 -39.07 5.23 -23.38
N ALA A 261 -40.17 5.70 -22.78
CA ALA A 261 -40.13 6.51 -21.57
C ALA A 261 -39.53 5.73 -20.40
N LEU A 262 -39.96 4.48 -20.20
CA LEU A 262 -39.40 3.60 -19.17
C LEU A 262 -37.93 3.26 -19.45
N ALA A 263 -37.56 2.93 -20.69
CA ALA A 263 -36.18 2.59 -21.05
C ALA A 263 -35.18 3.77 -20.96
N LYS A 264 -35.66 5.01 -20.99
CA LYS A 264 -34.86 6.22 -20.79
C LYS A 264 -34.94 6.78 -19.37
N SER A 265 -35.72 6.15 -18.50
CA SER A 265 -35.93 6.59 -17.13
C SER A 265 -34.75 6.18 -16.24
N GLN A 266 -34.90 6.44 -14.93
CA GLN A 266 -33.97 5.98 -13.90
C GLN A 266 -34.01 4.46 -13.66
N TYR A 267 -35.02 3.76 -14.19
CA TYR A 267 -35.17 2.32 -14.06
C TYR A 267 -34.39 1.63 -15.18
N ASP A 268 -33.28 0.98 -14.86
CA ASP A 268 -32.39 0.31 -15.83
C ASP A 268 -32.31 -1.21 -15.65
N SER A 269 -33.13 -1.77 -14.77
CA SER A 269 -33.22 -3.21 -14.52
C SER A 269 -34.62 -3.65 -14.07
N VAL A 270 -34.93 -4.94 -14.24
CA VAL A 270 -36.21 -5.52 -13.80
C VAL A 270 -36.37 -5.40 -12.28
N GLU A 271 -35.29 -5.61 -11.53
CA GLU A 271 -35.27 -5.49 -10.07
C GLU A 271 -35.66 -4.09 -9.60
N GLN A 272 -35.22 -3.05 -10.31
CA GLN A 272 -35.58 -1.67 -9.98
C GLN A 272 -37.06 -1.37 -10.29
N LEU A 273 -37.62 -1.94 -11.36
CA LEU A 273 -39.06 -1.82 -11.65
C LEU A 273 -39.90 -2.55 -10.60
N ALA A 274 -39.52 -3.78 -10.25
CA ALA A 274 -40.22 -4.60 -9.26
C ALA A 274 -40.25 -3.95 -7.86
N ALA A 275 -39.22 -3.16 -7.52
CA ALA A 275 -39.10 -2.43 -6.26
C ALA A 275 -39.54 -0.95 -6.37
N ALA A 276 -40.01 -0.50 -7.53
CA ALA A 276 -40.39 0.88 -7.75
C ALA A 276 -41.65 1.28 -6.98
N ASP A 277 -41.77 2.57 -6.64
CA ASP A 277 -43.04 3.13 -6.20
C ASP A 277 -44.02 3.22 -7.38
N ARG A 278 -45.25 2.74 -7.17
CA ARG A 278 -46.33 2.77 -8.15
C ARG A 278 -46.60 4.18 -8.66
N ALA A 279 -46.54 5.18 -7.78
CA ALA A 279 -46.75 6.57 -8.16
C ALA A 279 -45.66 7.07 -9.14
N ALA A 280 -44.42 6.65 -8.93
CA ALA A 280 -43.29 7.03 -9.79
C ALA A 280 -43.41 6.39 -11.19
N ILE A 281 -43.82 5.12 -11.28
CA ILE A 281 -44.07 4.46 -12.56
C ILE A 281 -45.29 5.07 -13.27
N SER A 282 -46.37 5.34 -12.55
CA SER A 282 -47.58 5.97 -13.08
C SER A 282 -47.27 7.30 -13.78
N ALA A 283 -46.47 8.17 -13.14
CA ALA A 283 -46.06 9.45 -13.69
C ALA A 283 -45.26 9.32 -14.99
N LEU A 284 -44.45 8.26 -15.15
CA LEU A 284 -43.65 8.03 -16.36
C LEU A 284 -44.46 7.53 -17.55
N ILE A 285 -45.61 6.90 -17.31
CA ILE A 285 -46.44 6.25 -18.34
C ILE A 285 -47.75 7.00 -18.63
N GLY A 286 -47.86 8.26 -18.19
CA GLY A 286 -49.03 9.11 -18.45
C GLY A 286 -50.14 9.01 -17.39
N ASP A 287 -49.75 8.97 -16.11
CA ASP A 287 -50.62 8.97 -14.92
C ASP A 287 -51.62 7.79 -14.87
N ASN A 288 -51.18 6.61 -15.33
CA ASN A 288 -51.98 5.38 -15.28
C ASN A 288 -51.55 4.49 -14.12
N GLU A 289 -52.20 4.64 -12.95
CA GLU A 289 -51.88 3.88 -11.75
C GLU A 289 -52.15 2.37 -11.88
N GLN A 290 -53.14 1.98 -12.69
CA GLN A 290 -53.50 0.59 -12.87
C GLN A 290 -52.46 -0.14 -13.71
N LEU A 291 -52.05 0.47 -14.83
CA LEU A 291 -50.96 -0.04 -15.66
C LEU A 291 -49.63 -0.03 -14.91
N ALA A 292 -49.36 0.99 -14.10
CA ALA A 292 -48.18 1.04 -13.23
C ALA A 292 -48.15 -0.11 -12.21
N GLY A 293 -49.30 -0.43 -11.61
CA GLY A 293 -49.43 -1.58 -10.73
C GLY A 293 -49.18 -2.90 -11.45
N GLN A 294 -49.68 -3.04 -12.70
CA GLN A 294 -49.45 -4.22 -13.52
C GLN A 294 -47.98 -4.39 -13.89
N ILE A 295 -47.30 -3.33 -14.34
CA ILE A 295 -45.87 -3.37 -14.68
C ILE A 295 -45.02 -3.84 -13.50
N ILE A 296 -45.31 -3.36 -12.29
CA ILE A 296 -44.60 -3.78 -11.09
C ILE A 296 -44.87 -5.26 -10.79
N SER A 297 -46.12 -5.72 -10.92
CA SER A 297 -46.48 -7.13 -10.77
C SER A 297 -45.78 -8.01 -11.80
N ASP A 298 -45.84 -7.65 -13.07
CA ASP A 298 -45.18 -8.39 -14.16
C ASP A 298 -43.66 -8.44 -13.97
N ALA A 299 -43.05 -7.36 -13.46
CA ALA A 299 -41.64 -7.34 -13.11
C ALA A 299 -41.30 -8.30 -11.94
N GLN A 300 -42.19 -8.41 -10.95
CA GLN A 300 -42.03 -9.36 -9.84
C GLN A 300 -42.17 -10.80 -10.34
N ASP A 301 -43.20 -11.09 -11.12
CA ASP A 301 -43.45 -12.41 -11.70
C ASP A 301 -42.28 -12.84 -12.61
N TYR A 302 -41.77 -11.93 -13.44
CA TYR A 302 -40.61 -12.19 -14.31
C TYR A 302 -39.33 -12.52 -13.52
N LEU A 303 -39.12 -11.91 -12.35
CA LEU A 303 -37.99 -12.26 -11.48
C LEU A 303 -38.15 -13.64 -10.85
N GLU A 304 -39.38 -14.01 -10.49
CA GLU A 304 -39.68 -15.36 -9.99
C GLU A 304 -39.41 -16.41 -11.08
N GLU A 305 -39.86 -16.19 -12.31
CA GLU A 305 -39.58 -17.06 -13.45
C GLU A 305 -38.07 -17.21 -13.71
N LEU A 306 -37.31 -16.11 -13.70
CA LEU A 306 -35.85 -16.14 -13.83
C LEU A 306 -35.18 -16.93 -12.69
N ALA A 307 -35.67 -16.80 -11.46
CA ALA A 307 -35.15 -17.53 -10.31
C ALA A 307 -35.42 -19.03 -10.42
N GLU A 308 -36.59 -19.44 -10.91
CA GLU A 308 -36.91 -20.85 -11.15
C GLU A 308 -36.07 -21.45 -12.27
N MET A 309 -35.86 -20.72 -13.38
CA MET A 309 -35.03 -21.16 -14.50
C MET A 309 -33.56 -21.34 -14.13
N THR A 310 -33.02 -20.44 -13.29
CA THR A 310 -31.64 -20.55 -12.79
C THR A 310 -31.49 -21.71 -11.80
N ALA A 311 -32.47 -21.93 -10.91
CA ALA A 311 -32.47 -23.06 -9.99
C ALA A 311 -32.59 -24.43 -10.69
N ALA A 312 -33.36 -24.52 -11.78
CA ALA A 312 -33.52 -25.75 -12.57
C ALA A 312 -32.27 -26.11 -13.41
N SER A 313 -31.43 -25.13 -13.73
CA SER A 313 -30.25 -25.30 -14.59
C SER A 313 -28.99 -25.76 -13.83
N GLY A 314 -29.01 -25.79 -12.49
CA GLY A 314 -27.91 -26.31 -11.67
C GLY A 314 -26.63 -25.47 -11.65
N ASP A 315 -26.65 -24.25 -12.21
CA ASP A 315 -25.53 -23.31 -12.15
C ASP A 315 -25.63 -22.45 -10.88
N ASP A 316 -24.96 -22.91 -9.82
CA ASP A 316 -24.78 -22.17 -8.58
C ASP A 316 -23.68 -21.11 -8.78
N GLN A 317 -24.00 -20.00 -9.44
CA GLN A 317 -23.16 -18.80 -9.43
C GLN A 317 -23.93 -17.52 -9.09
N ALA A 318 -23.46 -16.91 -8.00
CA ALA A 318 -23.56 -15.51 -7.61
C ALA A 318 -24.93 -15.02 -7.09
N LYS A 319 -25.12 -15.14 -5.76
CA LYS A 319 -25.83 -14.12 -4.98
C LYS A 319 -24.98 -12.83 -4.95
N PRO A 320 -25.50 -11.66 -5.36
CA PRO A 320 -24.87 -10.39 -5.08
C PRO A 320 -25.43 -9.80 -3.78
N GLY A 321 -24.57 -9.59 -2.77
CA GLY A 321 -24.90 -8.74 -1.63
C GLY A 321 -24.37 -9.23 -0.29
N GLU A 322 -23.35 -8.51 0.19
CA GLU A 322 -22.87 -8.32 1.57
C GLU A 322 -21.43 -8.79 1.83
N SER A 323 -20.48 -7.92 1.47
CA SER A 323 -19.17 -7.87 2.12
C SER A 323 -18.97 -6.48 2.73
N SER A 324 -19.41 -6.33 3.98
CA SER A 324 -18.91 -5.29 4.87
C SER A 324 -17.47 -5.65 5.26
N ASP A 325 -16.49 -5.03 4.62
CA ASP A 325 -15.15 -4.88 5.19
C ASP A 325 -14.43 -3.72 4.48
N THR A 326 -14.84 -2.50 4.83
CA THR A 326 -14.04 -1.30 4.56
C THR A 326 -12.94 -1.24 5.62
N PRO A 327 -11.65 -1.41 5.29
CA PRO A 327 -10.60 -1.14 6.25
C PRO A 327 -10.58 0.36 6.55
N ALA A 328 -10.68 0.70 7.83
CA ALA A 328 -10.67 2.06 8.33
C ALA A 328 -9.49 2.86 7.76
N ALA A 329 -9.78 4.11 7.37
CA ALA A 329 -8.82 5.07 6.86
C ALA A 329 -7.64 5.26 7.83
N PRO A 330 -6.38 5.21 7.37
CA PRO A 330 -5.26 5.65 8.19
C PRO A 330 -5.31 7.18 8.37
N ALA A 331 -5.02 7.64 9.59
CA ALA A 331 -4.91 9.05 9.92
C ALA A 331 -3.88 9.76 9.02
N PRO A 332 -4.10 11.05 8.69
CA PRO A 332 -3.15 11.82 7.89
C PRO A 332 -1.79 11.89 8.59
N VAL A 333 -0.75 11.48 7.87
CA VAL A 333 0.65 11.63 8.28
C VAL A 333 1.00 13.11 8.12
N GLN A 334 1.37 13.76 9.23
CA GLN A 334 1.85 15.13 9.19
C GLN A 334 3.15 15.21 8.36
N PRO A 335 3.33 16.26 7.54
CA PRO A 335 4.61 16.53 6.92
C PRO A 335 5.70 16.66 7.98
N ILE A 336 6.86 16.07 7.73
CA ILE A 336 8.07 16.36 8.50
C ILE A 336 8.45 17.79 8.12
N GLU A 337 8.19 18.75 9.01
CA GLU A 337 8.65 20.12 8.85
C GLU A 337 10.18 20.11 8.83
N GLN A 338 10.74 20.57 7.71
CA GLN A 338 12.13 20.95 7.63
C GLN A 338 12.29 22.25 8.41
N GLY A 339 12.92 22.15 9.57
CA GLY A 339 13.35 23.32 10.33
C GLY A 339 14.45 24.08 9.57
N GLY A 340 14.27 25.39 9.44
CA GLY A 340 15.33 26.31 9.09
C GLY A 340 14.83 27.60 8.44
N GLU A 341 14.76 28.69 9.21
CA GLU A 341 15.64 29.87 9.02
C GLU A 341 15.19 31.01 9.96
N ASP A 342 15.95 31.18 11.04
CA ASP A 342 15.99 32.43 11.82
C ASP A 342 16.74 33.48 10.98
N GLN A 343 16.08 34.58 10.63
CA GLN A 343 16.73 35.80 10.17
C GLN A 343 16.79 36.80 11.33
N PRO A 344 17.93 37.48 11.55
CA PRO A 344 18.01 38.53 12.56
C PRO A 344 17.61 39.90 11.97
N GLU A 345 16.84 40.66 12.74
CA GLU A 345 16.95 42.13 12.79
C GLU A 345 17.68 42.54 14.07
#